data_AF-A0A518ERB4-F1
#
_entry.id   AF-A0A518ERB4-F1
#
_cell.length_a   1.000
_cell.length_b   1.000
_cell.length_c   1.000
_cell.angle_alpha   90.00
_cell.angle_beta   90.00
_cell.angle_gamma   90.00
#
_symmetry.space_group_name_H-M   'P 1'
#
loop_
_entity.id
_entity.type
_entity.pdbx_description
1 polymer ?
#
loop_
_entity_poly.entity_id
_entity_poly.type
_entity_poly.pdbx_seq_one_letter_code
_entity_poly.pdbx_strand_id
1 'polypeptide(L)'
;MSPAIKFIVEMGPVLVFFVTYFVGKRFYGEHQGLIYATGVFVVVTLIALATSYFIERKVPMVTLVTAILVTGLGALTIYLDDETFIKRKPTYVSGFLGAVLLGGLAMGKPLVKLLMQGAIQMRDEGWRKLTLRWGIFLLALAGMNEVVWRNYSTDTWLSYKTFGILPLTILFLVLQGPLITKYAIEPEEDASRP
;
A
#
# COMPACT_ATOMS: atom_id res chain seq x y z
N MET A 1 -19.44 -18.24 2.40
CA MET A 1 -20.35 -17.32 1.65
C MET A 1 -20.64 -17.86 0.27
N SER A 2 -21.77 -17.51 -0.37
CA SER A 2 -21.94 -17.77 -1.80
C SER A 2 -20.91 -16.95 -2.61
N PRO A 3 -20.43 -17.44 -3.77
CA PRO A 3 -19.42 -16.74 -4.57
C PRO A 3 -19.80 -15.28 -4.89
N ALA A 4 -21.09 -15.02 -5.11
CA ALA A 4 -21.63 -13.70 -5.38
C ALA A 4 -21.47 -12.72 -4.21
N ILE A 5 -21.74 -13.15 -2.96
CA ILE A 5 -21.61 -12.28 -1.78
C ILE A 5 -20.13 -11.95 -1.55
N LYS A 6 -19.24 -12.91 -1.73
CA LYS A 6 -17.80 -12.69 -1.59
C LYS A 6 -17.28 -11.68 -2.62
N PHE A 7 -17.72 -11.80 -3.87
CA PHE A 7 -17.41 -10.84 -4.93
C PHE A 7 -17.91 -9.42 -4.60
N ILE A 8 -19.15 -9.29 -4.11
CA ILE A 8 -19.70 -7.98 -3.72
C ILE A 8 -18.92 -7.36 -2.56
N VAL A 9 -18.51 -8.15 -1.57
CA VAL A 9 -17.73 -7.66 -0.42
C VAL A 9 -16.33 -7.21 -0.85
N GLU A 10 -15.71 -7.91 -1.80
CA GLU A 10 -14.36 -7.58 -2.28
C GLU A 10 -14.36 -6.42 -3.30
N MET A 11 -15.32 -6.38 -4.23
CA MET A 11 -15.39 -5.38 -5.31
C MET A 11 -16.28 -4.17 -4.98
N GLY A 12 -17.19 -4.30 -4.03
CA GLY A 12 -18.14 -3.26 -3.63
C GLY A 12 -17.47 -1.95 -3.24
N PRO A 13 -16.46 -1.94 -2.35
CA PRO A 13 -15.74 -0.72 -2.00
C PRO A 13 -15.15 -0.01 -3.24
N VAL A 14 -14.50 -0.77 -4.13
CA VAL A 14 -13.87 -0.23 -5.34
C VAL A 14 -14.90 0.39 -6.28
N LEU A 15 -16.03 -0.30 -6.52
CA LEU A 15 -17.12 0.23 -7.32
C LEU A 15 -17.69 1.53 -6.74
N VAL A 16 -17.94 1.55 -5.44
CA VAL A 16 -18.48 2.75 -4.76
C VAL A 16 -17.47 3.90 -4.83
N PHE A 17 -16.16 3.64 -4.70
CA PHE A 17 -15.13 4.66 -4.88
C PHE A 17 -15.23 5.32 -6.26
N PHE A 18 -15.26 4.53 -7.33
CA PHE A 18 -15.31 5.08 -8.69
C PHE A 18 -16.58 5.88 -8.94
N VAL A 19 -17.74 5.37 -8.53
CA VAL A 19 -19.02 6.09 -8.68
C VAL A 19 -18.97 7.42 -7.92
N THR A 20 -18.52 7.39 -6.67
CA THR A 20 -18.43 8.60 -5.84
C THR A 20 -17.42 9.60 -6.41
N TYR A 21 -16.30 9.12 -6.95
CA TYR A 21 -15.30 9.96 -7.59
C TYR A 21 -15.85 10.65 -8.85
N PHE A 22 -16.52 9.93 -9.75
CA PHE A 22 -17.05 10.53 -10.97
C PHE A 22 -18.19 11.52 -10.69
N VAL A 23 -19.07 11.20 -9.75
CA VAL A 23 -20.13 12.11 -9.30
C VAL A 23 -19.50 13.33 -8.63
N GLY A 24 -18.62 13.11 -7.65
CA GLY A 24 -17.95 14.18 -6.91
C GLY A 24 -17.11 15.10 -7.80
N LYS A 25 -16.40 14.54 -8.78
CA LYS A 25 -15.64 15.28 -9.79
C LYS A 25 -16.52 16.24 -10.58
N ARG A 26 -17.77 15.85 -10.89
CA ARG A 26 -18.70 16.67 -11.67
C ARG A 26 -19.31 17.82 -10.86
N PHE A 27 -19.50 17.65 -9.56
CA PHE A 27 -20.15 18.67 -8.70
C PHE A 27 -19.16 19.55 -7.92
N TYR A 28 -18.01 19.00 -7.51
CA TYR A 28 -17.07 19.65 -6.59
C TYR A 28 -15.65 19.83 -7.17
N GLY A 29 -15.43 19.40 -8.42
CA GLY A 29 -14.11 19.42 -9.06
C GLY A 29 -13.24 18.20 -8.71
N GLU A 30 -12.14 18.02 -9.43
CA GLU A 30 -11.30 16.80 -9.31
C GLU A 30 -10.73 16.59 -7.91
N HIS A 31 -10.27 17.66 -7.26
CA HIS A 31 -9.58 17.56 -5.97
C HIS A 31 -10.55 17.14 -4.85
N GLN A 32 -11.64 17.88 -4.67
CA GLN A 32 -12.63 17.55 -3.65
C GLN A 32 -13.36 16.24 -3.96
N GLY A 33 -13.65 15.96 -5.24
CA GLY A 33 -14.24 14.69 -5.67
C GLY A 33 -13.42 13.48 -5.25
N LEU A 34 -12.08 13.59 -5.31
CA LEU A 34 -11.17 12.55 -4.83
C LEU A 34 -11.23 12.37 -3.30
N ILE A 35 -11.28 13.47 -2.55
CA ILE A 35 -11.34 13.43 -1.07
C ILE A 35 -12.64 12.76 -0.61
N TYR A 36 -13.79 13.18 -1.16
CA TYR A 36 -15.08 12.55 -0.87
C TYR A 36 -15.11 11.07 -1.24
N ALA A 37 -14.61 10.71 -2.43
CA ALA A 37 -14.54 9.31 -2.86
C ALA A 37 -13.67 8.47 -1.91
N THR A 38 -12.54 9.02 -1.47
CA THR A 38 -11.65 8.35 -0.52
C THR A 38 -12.33 8.15 0.84
N GLY A 39 -13.04 9.15 1.35
CA GLY A 39 -13.79 9.03 2.61
C GLY A 39 -14.88 7.96 2.53
N VAL A 40 -15.69 7.97 1.48
CA VAL A 40 -16.73 6.94 1.26
C VAL A 40 -16.11 5.55 1.11
N PHE A 41 -15.00 5.44 0.38
CA PHE A 41 -14.29 4.17 0.21
C PHE A 41 -13.80 3.57 1.53
N VAL A 42 -13.26 4.39 2.44
CA VAL A 42 -12.86 3.95 3.78
C VAL A 42 -14.08 3.41 4.54
N VAL A 43 -15.19 4.15 4.57
CA VAL A 43 -16.41 3.74 5.27
C VAL A 43 -16.94 2.42 4.73
N VAL A 44 -17.05 2.29 3.41
CA VAL A 44 -17.56 1.08 2.76
C VAL A 44 -16.62 -0.11 2.98
N THR A 45 -15.31 0.09 2.97
CA THR A 45 -14.32 -0.95 3.27
C THR A 45 -14.45 -1.45 4.71
N LEU A 46 -14.68 -0.56 5.68
CA LEU A 46 -14.92 -0.93 7.08
C LEU A 46 -16.23 -1.72 7.25
N ILE A 47 -17.30 -1.31 6.55
CA ILE A 47 -18.58 -2.05 6.55
C ILE A 47 -18.40 -3.44 5.92
N ALA A 48 -17.66 -3.54 4.80
CA ALA A 48 -17.36 -4.81 4.15
C ALA A 48 -16.57 -5.75 5.08
N LEU A 49 -15.57 -5.21 5.80
CA LEU A 49 -14.81 -5.96 6.81
C LEU A 49 -15.71 -6.43 7.96
N ALA A 50 -16.56 -5.56 8.50
CA ALA A 50 -17.49 -5.91 9.57
C ALA A 50 -18.47 -6.99 9.13
N THR A 51 -19.05 -6.85 7.93
CA THR A 51 -19.97 -7.84 7.34
C THR A 51 -19.30 -9.19 7.15
N SER A 52 -18.06 -9.21 6.62
CA SER A 52 -17.26 -10.42 6.50
C SER A 52 -17.02 -11.08 7.86
N TYR A 53 -16.72 -10.29 8.90
CA TYR A 53 -16.54 -10.80 10.26
C TYR A 53 -17.82 -11.42 10.84
N PHE A 54 -18.97 -10.76 10.70
CA PHE A 54 -20.24 -11.28 11.24
C PHE A 54 -20.70 -12.58 10.55
N ILE A 55 -20.44 -12.73 9.26
CA ILE A 55 -20.86 -13.91 8.49
C ILE A 55 -19.90 -15.09 8.68
N GLU A 56 -18.59 -14.86 8.57
CA GLU A 56 -17.59 -15.96 8.57
C GLU A 56 -16.96 -16.20 9.95
N ARG A 57 -17.19 -15.33 10.94
CA ARG A 57 -16.53 -15.32 12.26
C ARG A 57 -15.00 -15.44 12.21
N LYS A 58 -14.42 -15.19 11.03
CA LYS A 58 -13.00 -15.21 10.74
C LYS A 58 -12.72 -13.98 9.90
N VAL A 59 -11.70 -13.21 10.28
CA VAL A 59 -11.24 -12.10 9.46
C VAL A 59 -10.14 -12.64 8.55
N PRO A 60 -10.35 -12.68 7.22
CA PRO A 60 -9.27 -13.03 6.30
C PRO A 60 -8.14 -12.01 6.48
N MET A 61 -6.91 -12.49 6.68
CA MET A 61 -5.79 -11.60 6.97
C MET A 61 -5.57 -10.57 5.87
N VAL A 62 -5.81 -10.96 4.62
CA VAL A 62 -5.73 -10.08 3.46
C VAL A 62 -6.63 -8.87 3.63
N THR A 63 -7.91 -9.12 3.91
CA THR A 63 -8.94 -8.08 4.05
C THR A 63 -8.64 -7.15 5.22
N LEU A 64 -8.15 -7.68 6.34
CA LEU A 64 -7.77 -6.87 7.50
C LEU A 64 -6.62 -5.91 7.16
N VAL A 65 -5.56 -6.42 6.53
CA VAL A 65 -4.39 -5.62 6.15
C VAL A 65 -4.80 -4.54 5.15
N THR A 66 -5.58 -4.90 4.14
CA THR A 66 -6.10 -3.96 3.14
C THR A 66 -6.96 -2.89 3.80
N ALA A 67 -7.85 -3.25 4.73
CA ALA A 67 -8.68 -2.30 5.45
C ALA A 67 -7.84 -1.33 6.29
N ILE A 68 -6.80 -1.80 6.98
CA ILE A 68 -5.86 -0.95 7.74
C ILE A 68 -5.15 0.02 6.78
N LEU A 69 -4.63 -0.49 5.67
CA LEU A 69 -3.93 0.33 4.68
C LEU A 69 -4.84 1.40 4.06
N VAL A 70 -6.02 1.00 3.60
CA VAL A 70 -7.01 1.91 2.99
C VAL A 70 -7.48 2.95 3.99
N THR A 71 -7.81 2.53 5.23
CA THR A 71 -8.28 3.44 6.27
C THR A 71 -7.19 4.41 6.67
N GLY A 72 -5.96 3.94 6.90
CA GLY A 72 -4.85 4.82 7.28
C GLY A 72 -4.44 5.76 6.16
N LEU A 73 -4.33 5.28 4.91
CA LEU A 73 -4.03 6.14 3.75
C LEU A 73 -5.18 7.11 3.43
N GLY A 74 -6.43 6.69 3.60
CA GLY A 74 -7.59 7.54 3.36
C GLY A 74 -7.77 8.60 4.44
N ALA A 75 -7.63 8.23 5.71
CA ALA A 75 -7.62 9.17 6.84
C ALA A 75 -6.48 10.18 6.69
N LEU A 76 -5.30 9.70 6.28
CA LEU A 76 -4.19 10.57 5.95
C LEU A 76 -4.62 11.52 4.82
N THR A 77 -5.13 11.02 3.70
CA THR A 77 -5.58 11.85 2.56
C THR A 77 -6.57 12.95 2.95
N ILE A 78 -7.52 12.67 3.85
CA ILE A 78 -8.49 13.66 4.36
C ILE A 78 -7.82 14.65 5.32
N TYR A 79 -6.95 14.16 6.21
CA TYR A 79 -6.20 15.01 7.15
C TYR A 79 -5.19 15.92 6.44
N LEU A 80 -4.73 15.53 5.24
CA LEU A 80 -3.71 16.22 4.46
C LEU A 80 -4.24 17.38 3.60
N ASP A 81 -5.46 17.85 3.82
CA ASP A 81 -6.17 18.83 2.97
C ASP A 81 -5.71 20.31 3.17
N ASP A 82 -4.40 20.59 3.24
CA ASP A 82 -3.83 21.94 3.46
C ASP A 82 -2.58 22.21 2.58
N GLU A 83 -2.36 23.42 2.07
CA GLU A 83 -1.27 23.77 1.13
C GLU A 83 0.16 23.47 1.63
N THR A 84 0.38 23.41 2.95
CA THR A 84 1.68 22.95 3.51
C THR A 84 1.92 21.43 3.33
N PHE A 85 0.96 20.69 2.78
CA PHE A 85 1.02 19.24 2.63
C PHE A 85 1.86 18.69 1.51
N ILE A 86 2.10 19.44 0.44
CA ILE A 86 2.75 18.88 -0.75
C ILE A 86 4.12 18.29 -0.41
N LYS A 87 4.83 18.90 0.56
CA LYS A 87 6.15 18.45 1.02
C LYS A 87 6.11 17.36 2.08
N ARG A 88 5.11 17.35 2.96
CA ARG A 88 4.99 16.37 4.07
C ARG A 88 4.32 15.07 3.65
N LYS A 89 3.47 15.11 2.62
CA LYS A 89 2.71 13.96 2.10
C LYS A 89 3.60 12.73 1.84
N PRO A 90 4.78 12.84 1.19
CA PRO A 90 5.68 11.70 1.02
C PRO A 90 6.18 11.11 2.35
N THR A 91 6.48 11.95 3.36
CA THR A 91 6.88 11.47 4.70
C THR A 91 5.79 10.61 5.31
N TYR A 92 4.56 11.14 5.38
CA TYR A 92 3.49 10.44 6.08
C TYR A 92 3.08 9.14 5.38
N VAL A 93 3.00 9.16 4.04
CA VAL A 93 2.65 7.95 3.27
C VAL A 93 3.73 6.88 3.41
N SER A 94 5.01 7.25 3.21
CA SER A 94 6.12 6.30 3.29
C SER A 94 6.35 5.82 4.73
N GLY A 95 6.18 6.72 5.71
CA GLY A 95 6.23 6.43 7.13
C GLY A 95 5.15 5.45 7.56
N PHE A 96 3.89 5.70 7.17
CA PHE A 96 2.77 4.83 7.45
C PHE A 96 2.93 3.46 6.78
N LEU A 97 3.24 3.41 5.48
CA LEU A 97 3.47 2.15 4.77
C LEU A 97 4.64 1.36 5.37
N GLY A 98 5.75 2.02 5.67
CA GLY A 98 6.90 1.41 6.33
C GLY A 98 6.54 0.82 7.69
N ALA A 99 5.82 1.59 8.53
CA ALA A 99 5.36 1.14 9.84
C ALA A 99 4.40 -0.06 9.74
N VAL A 100 3.46 -0.05 8.79
CA VAL A 100 2.53 -1.16 8.56
C VAL A 100 3.27 -2.42 8.08
N LEU A 101 4.23 -2.29 7.15
CA LEU A 101 5.03 -3.42 6.68
C LEU A 101 5.84 -4.06 7.82
N LEU A 102 6.50 -3.25 8.64
CA LEU A 102 7.29 -3.74 9.78
C LEU A 102 6.40 -4.29 10.90
N GLY A 103 5.25 -3.66 11.16
CA GLY A 103 4.26 -4.15 12.12
C GLY A 103 3.67 -5.49 11.70
N GLY A 104 3.30 -5.64 10.43
CA GLY A 104 2.86 -6.93 9.88
C GLY A 104 3.94 -8.01 9.97
N LEU A 105 5.20 -7.64 9.69
CA LEU A 105 6.33 -8.54 9.85
C LEU A 105 6.54 -8.98 11.30
N ALA A 106 6.38 -8.09 12.27
CA ALA A 106 6.46 -8.41 13.71
C ALA A 106 5.36 -9.39 14.15
N MET A 107 4.18 -9.32 13.51
CA MET A 107 3.10 -10.30 13.68
C MET A 107 3.35 -11.62 12.92
N GLY A 108 4.53 -11.80 12.32
CA GLY A 108 4.90 -12.98 11.54
C GLY A 108 4.29 -13.04 10.14
N LYS A 109 3.70 -11.93 9.66
CA LYS A 109 2.96 -11.90 8.39
C LYS A 109 3.65 -10.95 7.40
N PRO A 110 4.50 -11.46 6.49
CA PRO A 110 5.19 -10.62 5.52
C PRO A 110 4.19 -10.02 4.53
N LEU A 111 3.79 -8.76 4.73
CA LEU A 111 2.73 -8.13 3.93
C LEU A 111 3.11 -7.98 2.45
N VAL A 112 4.41 -7.86 2.14
CA VAL A 112 4.88 -7.85 0.75
C VAL A 112 4.59 -9.19 0.06
N LYS A 113 4.64 -10.33 0.78
CA LYS A 113 4.20 -11.63 0.25
C LYS A 113 2.77 -11.56 -0.23
N LEU A 114 1.89 -11.02 0.60
CA LEU A 114 0.47 -10.93 0.29
C LEU A 114 0.19 -10.16 -1.01
N LEU A 115 0.94 -9.07 -1.22
CA LEU A 115 0.79 -8.20 -2.38
C LEU A 115 1.45 -8.75 -3.65
N MET A 116 2.56 -9.48 -3.51
CA MET A 116 3.42 -9.89 -4.64
C MET A 116 3.45 -11.40 -4.89
N GLN A 117 2.80 -12.23 -4.07
CA GLN A 117 2.78 -13.69 -4.23
C GLN A 117 2.23 -14.16 -5.58
N GLY A 118 1.42 -13.34 -6.26
CA GLY A 118 0.92 -13.63 -7.60
C GLY A 118 1.93 -13.34 -8.73
N ALA A 119 2.95 -12.51 -8.46
CA ALA A 119 3.95 -12.11 -9.45
C ALA A 119 5.27 -12.87 -9.30
N ILE A 120 5.66 -13.23 -8.07
CA ILE A 120 6.91 -13.89 -7.76
C ILE A 120 6.61 -15.01 -6.76
N GLN A 121 7.16 -16.21 -6.99
CA GLN A 121 7.16 -17.27 -5.98
C GLN A 121 8.52 -17.33 -5.28
N MET A 122 8.49 -17.24 -3.96
CA MET A 122 9.70 -17.15 -3.14
C MET A 122 9.44 -17.88 -1.80
N ARG A 123 10.50 -18.44 -1.22
CA ARG A 123 10.47 -19.08 0.10
C ARG A 123 10.06 -18.07 1.19
N ASP A 124 9.43 -18.55 2.26
CA ASP A 124 8.94 -17.71 3.36
C ASP A 124 10.01 -16.85 4.03
N GLU A 125 11.23 -17.37 4.16
CA GLU A 125 12.37 -16.60 4.66
C GLU A 125 12.71 -15.40 3.78
N GLY A 126 12.64 -15.59 2.45
CA GLY A 126 12.86 -14.53 1.46
C GLY A 126 11.82 -13.42 1.62
N TRP A 127 10.55 -13.79 1.83
CA TRP A 127 9.46 -12.83 2.02
C TRP A 127 9.62 -11.99 3.28
N ARG A 128 10.07 -12.60 4.38
CA ARG A 128 10.36 -11.87 5.63
C ARG A 128 11.48 -10.86 5.43
N LYS A 129 12.58 -11.27 4.78
CA LYS A 129 13.72 -10.38 4.47
C LYS A 129 13.33 -9.27 3.52
N LEU A 130 12.54 -9.58 2.49
CA LEU A 130 12.07 -8.60 1.52
C LEU A 130 11.14 -7.57 2.18
N THR A 131 10.18 -8.03 2.99
CA THR A 131 9.29 -7.14 3.75
C THR A 131 10.07 -6.23 4.70
N LEU A 132 11.08 -6.76 5.40
CA LEU A 132 11.95 -5.97 6.28
C LEU A 132 12.66 -4.87 5.51
N ARG A 133 13.29 -5.22 4.38
CA ARG A 133 14.04 -4.26 3.54
C ARG A 133 13.13 -3.17 2.99
N TRP A 134 11.94 -3.53 2.52
CA TRP A 134 10.93 -2.56 2.07
C TRP A 134 10.47 -1.64 3.20
N GLY A 135 10.16 -2.18 4.37
CA GLY A 135 9.77 -1.40 5.53
C GLY A 135 10.84 -0.39 5.93
N ILE A 136 12.10 -0.83 6.03
CA ILE A 136 13.25 0.05 6.34
C ILE A 136 13.44 1.10 5.25
N PHE A 137 13.38 0.72 3.97
CA PHE A 137 13.55 1.64 2.85
C PHE A 137 12.48 2.74 2.84
N LEU A 138 11.22 2.39 3.10
CA LEU A 138 10.12 3.36 3.18
C LEU A 138 10.27 4.31 4.37
N LEU A 139 10.71 3.81 5.53
CA LEU A 139 11.02 4.66 6.67
C LEU A 139 12.24 5.57 6.42
N ALA A 140 13.27 5.07 5.72
CA ALA A 140 14.43 5.87 5.32
C ALA A 140 14.02 6.98 4.34
N LEU A 141 13.16 6.68 3.36
CA LEU A 141 12.58 7.69 2.48
C LEU A 141 11.76 8.73 3.24
N ALA A 142 10.97 8.30 4.22
CA ALA A 142 10.22 9.20 5.08
C ALA A 142 11.15 10.16 5.84
N GLY A 143 12.18 9.61 6.50
CA GLY A 143 13.16 10.40 7.24
C GLY A 143 13.95 11.35 6.33
N MET A 144 14.39 10.88 5.16
CA MET A 144 15.11 11.71 4.19
C MET A 144 14.23 12.85 3.66
N ASN A 145 12.97 12.57 3.33
CA ASN A 145 12.04 13.62 2.93
C ASN A 145 11.83 14.62 4.08
N GLU A 146 11.69 14.15 5.33
CA GLU A 146 11.53 15.00 6.51
C GLU A 146 12.70 15.98 6.70
N VAL A 147 13.93 15.50 6.51
CA VAL A 147 15.14 16.33 6.55
C VAL A 147 15.15 17.33 5.40
N VAL A 148 14.83 16.88 4.17
CA VAL A 148 14.89 17.72 2.98
C VAL A 148 13.88 18.87 3.06
N TRP A 149 12.62 18.60 3.38
CA TRP A 149 11.60 19.66 3.36
C TRP A 149 11.75 20.67 4.52
N ARG A 150 12.35 20.26 5.64
CA ARG A 150 12.58 21.14 6.80
C ARG A 150 13.81 22.05 6.63
N ASN A 151 14.86 21.57 5.98
CA ASN A 151 16.15 22.25 5.95
C ASN A 151 16.48 22.91 4.61
N TYR A 152 15.78 22.58 3.52
CA TYR A 152 16.10 23.06 2.18
C TYR A 152 14.93 23.80 1.51
N SER A 153 15.25 24.56 0.46
CA SER A 153 14.26 25.34 -0.31
C SER A 153 13.28 24.44 -1.09
N THR A 154 12.18 25.02 -1.57
CA THR A 154 11.20 24.32 -2.40
C THR A 154 11.80 23.75 -3.68
N ASP A 155 12.73 24.48 -4.32
CA ASP A 155 13.37 24.05 -5.57
C ASP A 155 14.31 22.86 -5.35
N THR A 156 15.05 22.85 -4.24
CA THR A 156 15.87 21.70 -3.84
C THR A 156 14.99 20.50 -3.51
N TRP A 157 13.88 20.71 -2.79
CA TRP A 157 12.92 19.63 -2.49
C TRP A 157 12.27 19.07 -3.76
N LEU A 158 11.91 19.93 -4.72
CA LEU A 158 11.33 19.51 -6.00
C LEU A 158 12.33 18.70 -6.83
N SER A 159 13.59 19.14 -6.86
CA SER A 159 14.68 18.41 -7.51
C SER A 159 14.94 17.06 -6.84
N TYR A 160 14.97 17.01 -5.50
CA TYR A 160 15.07 15.76 -4.74
C TYR A 160 13.91 14.80 -5.04
N LYS A 161 12.68 15.31 -5.05
CA LYS A 161 11.50 14.49 -5.34
C LYS A 161 11.53 13.93 -6.76
N THR A 162 11.89 14.75 -7.73
CA THR A 162 11.87 14.39 -9.15
C THR A 162 13.05 13.50 -9.54
N PHE A 163 14.26 13.86 -9.10
CA PHE A 163 15.50 13.22 -9.54
C PHE A 163 16.22 12.42 -8.45
N GLY A 164 15.90 12.60 -7.18
CA GLY A 164 16.52 11.86 -6.07
C GLY A 164 15.80 10.56 -5.75
N ILE A 165 14.48 10.61 -5.59
CA ILE A 165 13.67 9.43 -5.20
C ILE A 165 13.72 8.34 -6.27
N LEU A 166 13.65 8.72 -7.55
CA LEU A 166 13.57 7.77 -8.67
C LEU A 166 14.83 6.89 -8.77
N PRO A 167 16.06 7.45 -8.87
CA PRO A 167 17.28 6.64 -8.88
C PRO A 167 17.48 5.83 -7.60
N LEU A 168 17.12 6.39 -6.44
CA LEU A 168 17.20 5.68 -5.17
C LEU A 168 16.29 4.43 -5.16
N THR A 169 15.09 4.56 -5.73
CA THR A 169 14.14 3.46 -5.86
C THR A 169 14.63 2.41 -6.86
N ILE A 170 15.17 2.84 -8.00
CA ILE A 170 15.76 1.91 -8.99
C ILE A 170 16.93 1.15 -8.36
N LEU A 171 17.84 1.84 -7.69
CA LEU A 171 18.96 1.22 -6.99
C LEU A 171 18.46 0.22 -5.94
N PHE A 172 17.47 0.60 -5.15
CA PHE A 172 16.86 -0.30 -4.16
C PHE A 172 16.29 -1.57 -4.81
N LEU A 173 15.57 -1.44 -5.93
CA LEU A 173 15.01 -2.57 -6.67
C LEU A 173 16.11 -3.49 -7.21
N VAL A 174 17.16 -2.94 -7.82
CA VAL A 174 18.32 -3.71 -8.31
C VAL A 174 18.98 -4.47 -7.16
N LEU A 175 19.14 -3.83 -6.00
CA LEU A 175 19.69 -4.45 -4.79
C LEU A 175 18.80 -5.55 -4.19
N GLN A 176 17.50 -5.59 -4.56
CA GLN A 176 16.61 -6.71 -4.18
C GLN A 176 16.74 -7.91 -5.11
N GLY A 177 17.23 -7.74 -6.34
CA GLY A 177 17.38 -8.81 -7.33
C GLY A 177 18.08 -10.06 -6.79
N PRO A 178 19.28 -9.95 -6.18
CA PRO A 178 20.00 -11.10 -5.63
C PRO A 178 19.26 -11.80 -4.48
N LEU A 179 18.46 -11.07 -3.71
CA LEU A 179 17.63 -11.66 -2.65
C LEU A 179 16.50 -12.47 -3.28
N ILE A 180 15.83 -11.89 -4.28
CA ILE A 180 14.71 -12.53 -4.96
C ILE A 180 15.20 -13.82 -5.63
N THR A 181 16.29 -13.78 -6.41
CA THR A 181 16.82 -14.97 -7.09
C THR A 181 17.28 -16.04 -6.10
N LYS A 182 17.97 -15.65 -5.03
CA LYS A 182 18.43 -16.59 -3.99
C LYS A 182 17.28 -17.36 -3.33
N TYR A 183 16.12 -16.73 -3.16
CA TYR A 183 14.98 -17.33 -2.48
C TYR A 183 13.84 -17.76 -3.41
N ALA A 184 13.96 -17.49 -4.71
CA ALA A 184 12.98 -17.87 -5.71
C ALA A 184 12.71 -19.37 -5.65
N ILE A 185 11.45 -19.74 -5.85
CA ILE A 185 11.05 -21.13 -6.03
C ILE A 185 11.02 -21.31 -7.55
N GLU A 186 11.92 -22.15 -8.08
CA GLU A 186 11.82 -22.57 -9.47
C GLU A 186 10.48 -23.30 -9.62
N PRO A 187 9.68 -22.98 -10.65
CA PRO A 187 8.52 -23.80 -10.96
C PRO A 187 9.04 -25.22 -11.18
N GLU A 188 8.44 -26.22 -10.54
CA GLU A 188 8.67 -27.62 -10.92
C GLU A 188 8.37 -27.72 -12.42
N GLU A 189 9.44 -27.79 -13.21
CA GLU A 189 9.36 -28.12 -14.62
C GLU A 189 8.86 -29.55 -14.67
N ASP A 190 7.58 -29.68 -15.02
CA ASP A 190 6.81 -30.87 -15.34
C ASP A 190 7.70 -32.06 -15.77
N ALA A 191 8.19 -32.82 -14.79
CA ALA A 191 8.82 -34.13 -14.97
C ALA A 191 7.77 -35.22 -15.26
N SER A 192 6.68 -34.84 -15.94
CA SER A 192 5.63 -35.72 -16.44
C SER A 192 5.17 -35.30 -17.83
N ARG A 193 6.13 -35.13 -18.76
CA ARG A 193 5.84 -35.38 -20.18
C ARG A 193 6.37 -36.78 -20.56
N PRO A 194 5.47 -37.75 -20.80
CA PRO A 194 5.82 -39.13 -21.15
C PRO A 194 6.50 -39.24 -22.52
#